data_AF-A0A388NVV2-F1
#
_entry.id   AF-A0A388NVV2-F1
#
_cell.length_a   1.000
_cell.length_b   1.000
_cell.length_c   1.000
_cell.angle_alpha   90.00
_cell.angle_beta   90.00
_cell.angle_gamma   90.00
#
_symmetry.space_group_name_H-M   'P 1'
#
loop_
_entity.id
_entity.type
_entity.pdbx_description
1 polymer ?
#
loop_
_entity_poly.entity_id
_entity_poly.type
_entity_poly.pdbx_seq_one_letter_code
_entity_poly.pdbx_strand_id
1 'polypeptide(L)'
;MRYASVEYMIRGVRAYLAGPEALMATDHSALHDELRKVTEEKPGPLSHELSAVAITKPRPKIIRLIGFALAIPLVGGYILPKILRRDVLKTAPIDSRAVGLATRYNRILYRHDRLPEGFLVERDSRRFFSLLREVAVVTKDIAFNYGRLKREYKAAYPTLVSDASWHARFATK
;
A
#
# COMPACT_ATOMS: atom_id res chain seq x y z
N MET A 1 -1.45 -8.56 2.02
CA MET A 1 -0.73 -8.56 3.31
C MET A 1 -0.06 -7.25 3.60
N ARG A 2 0.35 -6.47 2.59
CA ARG A 2 0.71 -5.06 2.78
C ARG A 2 -0.55 -4.18 2.79
N TYR A 3 -1.27 -4.16 3.91
CA TYR A 3 -2.57 -3.48 4.04
C TYR A 3 -2.45 -1.97 4.23
N ALA A 4 -1.50 -1.50 5.05
CA ALA A 4 -1.28 -0.07 5.24
C ALA A 4 -0.94 0.61 3.91
N SER A 5 -0.11 -0.05 3.07
CA SER A 5 0.16 0.41 1.71
C SER A 5 -1.15 0.61 0.91
N VAL A 6 -2.10 -0.33 1.01
CA VAL A 6 -3.38 -0.25 0.28
C VAL A 6 -4.28 0.84 0.83
N GLU A 7 -4.34 1.00 2.15
CA GLU A 7 -5.08 2.09 2.80
C GLU A 7 -4.59 3.46 2.36
N TYR A 8 -3.27 3.65 2.27
CA TYR A 8 -2.70 4.89 1.75
C TYR A 8 -3.02 5.13 0.28
N MET A 9 -2.97 4.09 -0.55
CA MET A 9 -3.38 4.21 -1.95
C MET A 9 -4.86 4.58 -2.06
N ILE A 10 -5.74 3.95 -1.28
CA ILE A 10 -7.17 4.30 -1.23
C ILE A 10 -7.36 5.75 -0.76
N ARG A 11 -6.66 6.18 0.29
CA ARG A 11 -6.72 7.56 0.79
C ARG A 11 -6.29 8.55 -0.29
N GLY A 12 -5.19 8.28 -1.00
CA GLY A 12 -4.72 9.11 -2.11
C GLY A 12 -5.72 9.17 -3.28
N VAL A 13 -6.32 8.02 -3.64
CA VAL A 13 -7.37 7.97 -4.65
C VAL A 13 -8.61 8.77 -4.22
N ARG A 14 -9.05 8.65 -2.97
CA ARG A 14 -10.18 9.42 -2.45
C ARG A 14 -9.89 10.93 -2.46
N ALA A 15 -8.67 11.34 -2.12
CA ALA A 15 -8.25 12.73 -2.23
C ALA A 15 -8.30 13.24 -3.68
N TYR A 16 -7.87 12.43 -4.65
CA TYR A 16 -8.02 12.75 -6.07
C TYR A 16 -9.48 12.83 -6.51
N LEU A 17 -10.33 11.89 -6.07
CA LEU A 17 -11.76 11.87 -6.39
C LEU A 17 -12.52 13.07 -5.80
N ALA A 18 -12.01 13.69 -4.74
CA ALA A 18 -12.56 14.90 -4.15
C ALA A 18 -12.36 16.15 -5.03
N GLY A 19 -11.47 16.09 -6.03
CA GLY A 19 -11.32 17.13 -7.04
C GLY A 19 -10.29 18.22 -6.69
N PRO A 20 -10.08 19.18 -7.62
CA PRO A 20 -9.02 20.18 -7.51
C PRO A 20 -9.24 21.21 -6.38
N GLU A 21 -10.49 21.55 -6.07
CA GLU A 21 -10.81 22.49 -4.99
C GLU A 21 -10.45 21.90 -3.62
N ALA A 22 -10.84 20.64 -3.36
CA ALA A 22 -10.47 19.93 -2.15
C ALA A 22 -8.95 19.77 -2.01
N LEU A 23 -8.26 19.52 -3.14
CA LEU A 23 -6.79 19.51 -3.17
C LEU A 23 -6.20 20.86 -2.75
N MET A 24 -6.74 21.98 -3.25
CA MET A 24 -6.27 23.32 -2.88
C MET A 24 -6.51 23.66 -1.40
N ALA A 25 -7.63 23.20 -0.84
CA ALA A 25 -8.00 23.42 0.55
C ALA A 25 -7.21 22.53 1.54
N THR A 26 -6.42 21.57 1.04
CA THR A 26 -5.67 20.64 1.88
C THR A 26 -4.55 21.36 2.61
N ASP A 27 -4.53 21.23 3.94
CA ASP A 27 -3.34 21.56 4.73
C ASP A 27 -2.27 20.49 4.53
N HIS A 28 -1.40 20.73 3.54
CA HIS A 28 -0.34 19.79 3.22
C HIS A 28 0.66 19.59 4.37
N SER A 29 0.90 20.62 5.19
CA SER A 29 1.84 20.51 6.32
C SER A 29 1.28 19.57 7.39
N ALA A 30 0.05 19.82 7.84
CA ALA A 30 -0.62 18.97 8.81
C ALA A 30 -0.81 17.53 8.30
N LEU A 31 -1.15 17.38 7.01
CA LEU A 31 -1.24 16.07 6.37
C LEU A 31 0.11 15.33 6.40
N HIS A 32 1.22 16.00 6.07
CA HIS A 32 2.55 15.39 6.13
C HIS A 32 2.93 14.98 7.55
N ASP A 33 2.61 15.79 8.57
CA ASP A 33 2.86 15.45 9.96
C ASP A 33 2.04 14.26 10.44
N GLU A 34 0.78 14.15 10.00
CA GLU A 34 -0.04 12.97 10.25
C GLU A 34 0.57 11.72 9.61
N LEU A 35 0.95 11.79 8.32
CA LEU A 35 1.52 10.67 7.58
C LEU A 35 2.86 10.19 8.17
N ARG A 36 3.67 11.08 8.75
CA ARG A 36 4.95 10.73 9.39
C ARG A 36 4.80 9.86 10.63
N LYS A 37 3.66 9.94 11.32
CA LYS A 37 3.41 9.21 12.58
C LYS A 37 3.16 7.72 12.37
N VAL A 38 2.85 7.29 11.15
CA VAL A 38 2.54 5.89 10.90
C VAL A 38 3.81 5.05 10.73
N THR A 39 3.84 3.95 11.47
CA THR A 39 4.98 3.05 11.59
C THR A 39 4.73 1.70 10.90
N GLU A 40 3.48 1.38 10.56
CA GLU A 40 3.14 0.13 9.87
C GLU A 40 3.75 0.10 8.46
N GLU A 41 4.40 -1.02 8.10
CA GLU A 41 5.13 -1.19 6.82
C GLU A 41 6.25 -0.17 6.56
N LYS A 42 6.65 0.59 7.58
CA LYS A 42 7.84 1.43 7.55
C LYS A 42 9.02 0.59 8.02
N PRO A 43 10.11 0.48 7.24
CA PRO A 43 11.32 -0.20 7.69
C PRO A 43 11.83 0.44 8.98
N GLY A 44 12.07 -0.37 10.00
CA GLY A 44 12.69 0.06 11.24
C GLY A 44 13.54 -1.04 11.84
N PRO A 45 14.26 -0.77 12.94
CA PRO A 45 15.11 -1.75 13.61
C PRO A 45 14.31 -3.01 13.98
N LEU A 46 14.81 -4.17 13.59
CA LEU A 46 14.23 -5.47 13.94
C LEU A 46 14.67 -5.89 15.35
N SER A 47 13.79 -6.57 16.07
CA SER A 47 14.17 -7.27 17.29
C SER A 47 15.24 -8.33 17.00
N HIS A 48 16.01 -8.72 18.01
CA HIS A 48 17.04 -9.75 17.87
C HIS A 48 16.46 -11.03 17.24
N GLU A 49 15.28 -11.46 17.68
CA GLU A 49 14.58 -12.62 17.14
C GLU A 49 14.26 -12.50 15.64
N LEU A 50 13.72 -11.37 15.19
CA LEU A 50 13.39 -11.14 13.78
C LEU A 50 14.66 -10.99 12.93
N SER A 51 15.70 -10.38 13.49
CA SER A 51 17.00 -10.20 12.83
C SER A 51 17.73 -11.52 12.61
N ALA A 52 17.51 -12.51 13.49
CA ALA A 52 18.09 -13.86 13.40
C ALA A 52 17.40 -14.76 12.36
N VAL A 53 16.21 -14.39 11.87
CA VAL A 53 15.47 -15.19 10.89
C VAL A 53 16.24 -15.26 9.57
N ALA A 54 16.61 -16.47 9.16
CA ALA A 54 17.37 -16.71 7.94
C ALA A 54 16.65 -16.17 6.69
N ILE A 55 17.41 -15.51 5.82
CA ILE A 55 16.90 -14.96 4.58
C ILE A 55 16.48 -16.10 3.64
N THR A 56 15.22 -16.09 3.23
CA THR A 56 14.66 -17.04 2.27
C THR A 56 15.22 -16.74 0.89
N LYS A 57 16.01 -17.67 0.35
CA LYS A 57 16.51 -17.57 -1.03
C LYS A 57 15.35 -17.47 -2.01
N PRO A 58 15.37 -16.49 -2.95
CA PRO A 58 14.30 -16.34 -3.91
C PRO A 58 14.18 -17.59 -4.79
N ARG A 59 12.95 -18.07 -4.95
CA ARG A 59 12.67 -19.18 -5.88
C ARG A 59 12.90 -18.74 -7.33
N PRO A 60 13.19 -19.69 -8.25
CA PRO A 60 13.26 -19.41 -9.68
C PRO A 60 12.09 -18.56 -10.19
N LYS A 61 12.34 -17.70 -11.19
CA LYS A 61 11.34 -16.76 -11.72
C LYS A 61 10.04 -17.45 -12.14
N ILE A 62 10.13 -18.62 -12.79
CA ILE A 62 8.96 -19.38 -13.23
C ILE A 62 8.05 -19.81 -12.08
N ILE A 63 8.63 -20.23 -10.96
CA ILE A 63 7.87 -20.62 -9.76
C ILE A 63 7.19 -19.40 -9.14
N ARG A 64 7.88 -18.26 -9.10
CA ARG A 64 7.29 -17.01 -8.62
C ARG A 64 6.14 -16.55 -9.50
N LEU A 65 6.27 -16.68 -10.83
CA LEU A 65 5.22 -16.36 -11.79
C LEU A 65 3.99 -17.24 -11.59
N ILE A 66 4.17 -18.57 -11.43
CA ILE A 66 3.05 -19.48 -11.12
C ILE A 66 2.37 -19.05 -9.82
N GLY A 67 3.14 -18.75 -8.78
CA GLY A 67 2.58 -18.28 -7.50
C GLY A 67 1.80 -16.97 -7.63
N PHE A 68 2.25 -16.06 -8.50
CA PHE A 68 1.53 -14.83 -8.82
C PHE A 68 0.23 -15.11 -9.60
N ALA A 69 0.30 -15.93 -10.65
CA ALA A 69 -0.86 -16.32 -11.45
C ALA A 69 -1.93 -16.99 -10.59
N LEU A 70 -1.53 -17.88 -9.67
CA LEU A 70 -2.44 -18.53 -8.73
C LEU A 70 -2.99 -17.59 -7.64
N ALA A 71 -2.31 -16.48 -7.34
CA ALA A 71 -2.80 -15.52 -6.36
C ALA A 71 -4.11 -14.86 -6.78
N ILE A 72 -4.38 -14.74 -8.08
CA ILE A 72 -5.61 -14.13 -8.61
C ILE A 72 -6.83 -15.03 -8.32
N PRO A 73 -6.94 -16.26 -8.86
CA PRO A 73 -8.10 -17.12 -8.63
C PRO A 73 -8.23 -17.55 -7.16
N LEU A 74 -7.13 -17.58 -6.40
CA LEU A 74 -7.15 -17.90 -4.97
C LEU A 74 -7.41 -16.68 -4.07
N VAL A 75 -7.61 -15.49 -4.65
CA VAL A 75 -7.84 -14.23 -3.94
C VAL A 75 -6.78 -14.00 -2.87
N GLY A 76 -5.51 -13.97 -3.28
CA GLY A 76 -4.35 -13.84 -2.38
C GLY A 76 -4.21 -15.00 -1.38
N GLY A 77 -4.81 -16.15 -1.67
CA GLY A 77 -4.83 -17.32 -0.80
C GLY A 77 -5.89 -17.29 0.31
N TYR A 78 -6.84 -16.36 0.27
CA TYR A 78 -7.92 -16.29 1.26
C TYR A 78 -8.99 -17.37 1.08
N ILE A 79 -9.11 -17.92 -0.14
CA ILE A 79 -10.00 -19.06 -0.42
C ILE A 79 -9.34 -20.40 -0.03
N LEU A 80 -8.02 -20.43 0.19
CA LEU A 80 -7.32 -21.66 0.59
C LEU A 80 -7.75 -22.12 1.99
N PRO A 81 -8.08 -23.42 2.15
CA PRO A 81 -8.29 -24.04 3.46
C PRO A 81 -7.13 -23.74 4.42
N LYS A 82 -7.42 -23.51 5.71
CA LYS A 82 -6.41 -23.20 6.74
C LYS A 82 -5.29 -24.25 6.79
N ILE A 83 -5.60 -25.52 6.54
CA ILE A 83 -4.66 -26.64 6.56
C ILE A 83 -3.59 -26.51 5.45
N LEU A 84 -3.91 -25.89 4.32
CA LEU A 84 -2.95 -25.66 3.23
C LEU A 84 -2.10 -24.40 3.45
N ARG A 85 -2.54 -23.52 4.35
CA ARG A 85 -1.82 -22.31 4.75
C ARG A 85 -0.76 -22.64 5.79
N ARG A 86 0.37 -21.93 5.72
CA ARG A 86 1.51 -22.15 6.61
C ARG A 86 1.65 -20.96 7.55
N ASP A 87 1.79 -21.26 8.84
CA ASP A 87 2.03 -20.25 9.87
C ASP A 87 3.52 -19.98 10.15
N VAL A 88 4.38 -20.56 9.32
CA VAL A 88 5.83 -20.37 9.39
C VAL A 88 6.18 -18.98 8.85
N LEU A 89 6.98 -18.24 9.62
CA LEU A 89 7.53 -16.96 9.19
C LEU A 89 8.44 -17.14 7.97
N LYS A 90 8.16 -16.40 6.90
CA LYS A 90 9.05 -16.32 5.72
C LYS A 90 9.57 -14.92 5.56
N THR A 91 10.79 -14.80 5.04
CA THR A 91 11.36 -13.50 4.74
C THR A 91 11.18 -13.17 3.26
N ALA A 92 11.12 -11.87 2.97
CA ALA A 92 11.15 -11.33 1.63
C ALA A 92 12.03 -10.07 1.61
N PRO A 93 12.72 -9.80 0.49
CA PRO A 93 13.38 -8.51 0.30
C PRO A 93 12.37 -7.36 0.39
N ILE A 94 12.78 -6.26 1.02
CA ILE A 94 11.91 -5.13 1.34
C ILE A 94 11.32 -4.41 0.11
N ASP A 95 12.09 -4.43 -0.97
CA ASP A 95 11.77 -3.90 -2.30
C ASP A 95 10.87 -4.85 -3.11
N SER A 96 10.71 -6.10 -2.65
CA SER A 96 9.92 -7.10 -3.36
C SER A 96 8.44 -7.10 -2.95
N ARG A 97 7.57 -7.42 -3.92
CA ARG A 97 6.18 -7.81 -3.63
C ARG A 97 6.12 -9.33 -3.63
N ALA A 98 6.21 -9.94 -2.46
CA ALA A 98 6.19 -11.39 -2.26
C ALA A 98 4.79 -12.03 -2.45
N VAL A 99 4.09 -11.71 -3.54
CA VAL A 99 2.69 -12.13 -3.80
C VAL A 99 2.51 -13.64 -3.70
N GLY A 100 3.36 -14.42 -4.37
CA GLY A 100 3.28 -15.89 -4.32
C GLY A 100 3.54 -16.48 -2.93
N LEU A 101 4.36 -15.83 -2.10
CA LEU A 101 4.52 -16.23 -0.68
C LEU A 101 3.26 -15.86 0.10
N ALA A 102 2.74 -14.66 -0.10
CA ALA A 102 1.54 -14.16 0.57
C ALA A 102 0.31 -15.04 0.30
N THR A 103 0.27 -15.79 -0.81
CA THR A 103 -0.79 -16.79 -1.07
C THR A 103 -0.79 -17.92 -0.03
N ARG A 104 0.38 -18.43 0.38
CA ARG A 104 0.46 -19.62 1.24
C ARG A 104 0.78 -19.30 2.70
N TYR A 105 1.57 -18.27 2.97
CA TYR A 105 2.10 -17.97 4.30
C TYR A 105 1.28 -16.90 5.02
N ASN A 106 1.08 -17.07 6.33
CA ASN A 106 0.33 -16.12 7.16
C ASN A 106 1.21 -14.99 7.72
N ARG A 107 2.53 -15.14 7.70
CA ARG A 107 3.48 -14.20 8.30
C ARG A 107 4.67 -14.00 7.37
N ILE A 108 4.94 -12.75 6.99
CA ILE A 108 6.06 -12.40 6.11
C ILE A 108 6.86 -11.26 6.74
N LEU A 109 8.14 -11.49 6.98
CA LEU A 109 9.11 -10.47 7.38
C LEU A 109 9.74 -9.86 6.13
N TYR A 110 9.36 -8.63 5.80
CA TYR A 110 10.07 -7.84 4.81
C TYR A 110 11.31 -7.24 5.47
N ARG A 111 12.50 -7.56 4.98
CA ARG A 111 13.75 -7.08 5.59
C ARG A 111 14.82 -6.76 4.56
N HIS A 112 15.78 -5.95 4.97
CA HIS A 112 17.03 -5.78 4.25
C HIS A 112 17.93 -7.00 4.46
N ASP A 113 18.74 -7.31 3.44
CA ASP A 113 19.67 -8.43 3.50
C ASP A 113 20.89 -8.12 4.39
N ARG A 114 21.29 -6.84 4.45
CA ARG A 114 22.51 -6.39 5.13
C ARG A 114 22.26 -5.61 6.42
N LEU A 115 21.13 -4.90 6.50
CA LEU A 115 20.76 -4.11 7.67
C LEU A 115 19.76 -4.89 8.54
N PRO A 116 19.83 -4.79 9.87
CA PRO A 116 18.87 -5.41 10.78
C PRO A 116 17.56 -4.61 10.81
N GLU A 117 17.04 -4.27 9.63
CA GLU A 117 15.86 -3.42 9.46
C GLU A 117 14.81 -4.11 8.60
N GLY A 118 13.54 -3.86 8.93
CA GLY A 118 12.42 -4.44 8.22
C GLY A 118 11.09 -4.17 8.90
N PHE A 119 10.06 -4.88 8.45
CA PHE A 119 8.73 -4.87 9.05
C PHE A 119 8.05 -6.23 8.83
N LEU A 120 7.28 -6.65 9.83
CA LEU A 120 6.48 -7.87 9.78
C LEU A 120 5.09 -7.53 9.22
N VAL A 121 4.59 -8.37 8.31
CA VAL A 121 3.18 -8.36 7.94
C VAL A 121 2.54 -9.70 8.27
N GLU A 122 1.29 -9.62 8.70
CA GLU A 122 0.49 -10.78 9.09
C GLU A 122 -0.80 -10.85 8.29
N ARG A 123 -1.43 -12.02 8.27
CA ARG A 123 -2.67 -12.23 7.53
C ARG A 123 -3.84 -11.78 8.36
N ASP A 124 -4.60 -10.82 7.83
CA ASP A 124 -5.82 -10.32 8.43
C ASP A 124 -6.94 -10.42 7.39
N SER A 125 -7.79 -11.44 7.54
CA SER A 125 -8.92 -11.67 6.63
C SER A 125 -9.93 -10.54 6.69
N ARG A 126 -10.21 -9.98 7.87
CA ARG A 126 -11.23 -8.96 8.03
C ARG A 126 -10.78 -7.68 7.33
N ARG A 127 -9.54 -7.23 7.61
CA ARG A 127 -8.94 -6.07 6.95
C ARG A 127 -8.80 -6.29 5.46
N PHE A 128 -8.39 -7.49 5.02
CA PHE A 128 -8.30 -7.80 3.60
C PHE A 128 -9.63 -7.65 2.85
N PHE A 129 -10.71 -8.28 3.31
CA PHE A 129 -12.00 -8.20 2.61
C PHE A 129 -12.62 -6.81 2.69
N SER A 130 -12.40 -6.08 3.78
CA SER A 130 -12.77 -4.66 3.88
C SER A 130 -12.06 -3.83 2.81
N LEU A 131 -10.74 -3.94 2.73
CA LEU A 131 -9.94 -3.21 1.74
C LEU A 131 -10.25 -3.64 0.31
N LEU A 132 -10.51 -4.93 0.05
CA LEU A 132 -10.89 -5.40 -1.27
C LEU A 132 -12.19 -4.75 -1.74
N ARG A 133 -13.19 -4.63 -0.85
CA ARG A 133 -14.43 -3.91 -1.13
C ARG A 133 -14.16 -2.44 -1.43
N GLU A 134 -13.33 -1.79 -0.62
CA GLU A 134 -12.99 -0.38 -0.84
C GLU A 134 -12.23 -0.15 -2.15
N VAL A 135 -11.28 -1.02 -2.51
CA VAL A 135 -10.59 -0.98 -3.81
C VAL A 135 -11.59 -1.07 -4.96
N ALA A 136 -12.57 -1.97 -4.87
CA ALA A 136 -13.62 -2.09 -5.89
C ALA A 136 -14.46 -0.81 -6.01
N VAL A 137 -14.84 -0.21 -4.87
CA VAL A 137 -15.57 1.07 -4.83
C VAL A 137 -14.76 2.18 -5.48
N VAL A 138 -13.52 2.43 -5.04
CA VAL A 138 -12.74 3.55 -5.59
C VAL A 138 -12.36 3.35 -7.05
N THR A 139 -12.17 2.10 -7.49
CA THR A 139 -11.93 1.77 -8.91
C THR A 139 -13.16 2.06 -9.75
N LYS A 140 -14.35 1.69 -9.26
CA LYS A 140 -15.63 2.05 -9.87
C LYS A 140 -15.76 3.57 -9.96
N ASP A 141 -15.52 4.28 -8.87
CA ASP A 141 -15.66 5.74 -8.83
C ASP A 141 -14.70 6.44 -9.79
N ILE A 142 -13.44 5.98 -9.88
CA ILE A 142 -12.51 6.46 -10.92
C ILE A 142 -13.09 6.22 -12.30
N ALA A 143 -13.52 5.00 -12.62
CA ALA A 143 -14.00 4.65 -13.95
C ALA A 143 -15.16 5.55 -14.41
N PHE A 144 -16.10 5.86 -13.51
CA PHE A 144 -17.25 6.72 -13.84
C PHE A 144 -16.94 8.22 -13.82
N ASN A 145 -15.99 8.68 -12.99
CA ASN A 145 -15.75 10.11 -12.80
C ASN A 145 -14.50 10.63 -13.52
N TYR A 146 -13.64 9.76 -14.07
CA TYR A 146 -12.35 10.15 -14.64
C TYR A 146 -12.46 11.26 -15.69
N GLY A 147 -13.40 11.12 -16.64
CA GLY A 147 -13.60 12.12 -17.70
C GLY A 147 -14.00 13.50 -17.17
N ARG A 148 -14.84 13.54 -16.12
CA ARG A 148 -15.23 14.78 -15.43
C ARG A 148 -14.05 15.38 -14.68
N LEU A 149 -13.43 14.60 -13.81
CA LEU A 149 -12.29 15.03 -12.99
C LEU A 149 -11.14 15.54 -13.86
N LYS A 150 -10.83 14.87 -14.97
CA LYS A 150 -9.81 15.34 -15.94
C LYS A 150 -10.09 16.76 -16.45
N ARG A 151 -11.36 17.10 -16.73
CA ARG A 151 -11.74 18.46 -17.16
C ARG A 151 -11.64 19.47 -16.02
N GLU A 152 -12.12 19.11 -14.84
CA GLU A 152 -12.06 19.96 -13.64
C GLU A 152 -10.62 20.30 -13.26
N TYR A 153 -9.74 19.29 -13.18
CA TYR A 153 -8.31 19.50 -12.91
C TYR A 153 -7.63 20.35 -13.99
N LYS A 154 -7.96 20.14 -15.27
CA LYS A 154 -7.40 20.95 -16.36
C LYS A 154 -7.84 22.42 -16.26
N ALA A 155 -9.11 22.66 -15.93
CA ALA A 155 -9.64 24.01 -15.75
C ALA A 155 -9.04 24.71 -14.52
N ALA A 156 -8.83 23.98 -13.43
CA ALA A 156 -8.23 24.50 -12.20
C ALA A 156 -6.70 24.67 -12.28
N TYR A 157 -6.04 24.08 -13.28
CA TYR A 157 -4.58 24.05 -13.37
C TYR A 157 -3.91 25.43 -13.27
N PRO A 158 -4.35 26.49 -13.99
CA PRO A 158 -3.74 27.81 -13.87
C PRO A 158 -3.78 28.36 -12.44
N THR A 159 -4.88 28.10 -11.71
CA THR A 159 -5.04 28.52 -10.32
C THR A 159 -4.21 27.65 -9.37
N LEU A 160 -4.10 26.34 -9.63
CA LEU A 160 -3.31 25.42 -8.81
C LEU A 160 -1.83 25.78 -8.77
N VAL A 161 -1.30 26.36 -9.86
CA VAL A 161 0.12 26.64 -10.04
C VAL A 161 0.47 28.13 -10.02
N SER A 162 -0.49 29.04 -9.84
CA SER A 162 -0.19 30.47 -9.83
C SER A 162 0.53 30.92 -8.55
N ASP A 163 1.45 31.86 -8.68
CA ASP A 163 2.20 32.41 -7.55
C ASP A 163 1.28 32.95 -6.46
N ALA A 164 0.20 33.64 -6.86
CA ALA A 164 -0.81 34.18 -5.93
C ALA A 164 -1.48 33.07 -5.09
N SER A 165 -1.85 31.95 -5.73
CA SER A 165 -2.45 30.79 -5.06
C SER A 165 -1.45 30.06 -4.14
N TRP A 166 -0.18 30.01 -4.52
CA TRP A 166 0.88 29.48 -3.67
C TRP A 166 1.15 30.38 -2.46
N HIS A 167 1.27 31.69 -2.67
CA HIS A 167 1.42 32.65 -1.57
C HIS A 167 0.25 32.59 -0.60
N ALA A 168 -0.99 32.55 -1.08
CA ALA A 168 -2.18 32.44 -0.23
C ALA A 168 -2.18 31.17 0.65
N ARG A 169 -1.62 30.06 0.16
CA ARG A 169 -1.62 28.78 0.87
C ARG A 169 -0.41 28.61 1.82
N PHE A 170 0.73 29.22 1.49
CA PHE A 170 2.01 28.89 2.14
C PHE A 170 2.77 30.08 2.73
N ALA A 171 2.40 31.33 2.44
CA ALA A 171 3.15 32.50 2.93
C ALA A 171 2.79 32.91 4.38
N THR A 172 1.72 32.36 4.96
CA THR A 172 1.19 32.78 6.28
C THR A 172 1.23 31.68 7.35
N LYS A 173 2.10 30.69 7.22
CA LYS A 173 2.31 29.66 8.25
C LYS A 173 3.70 29.70 8.84
#